data_AF-A0A821XSS3-F1
#
_entry.id   AF-A0A821XSS3-F1
#
_cell.length_a   1.000
_cell.length_b   1.000
_cell.length_c   1.000
_cell.angle_alpha   90.00
_cell.angle_beta   90.00
_cell.angle_gamma   90.00
#
_symmetry.space_group_name_H-M   'P 1'
#
loop_
_entity.id
_entity.type
_entity.pdbx_description
1 polymer ?
#
loop_
_entity_poly.entity_id
_entity_poly.type
_entity_poly.pdbx_seq_one_letter_code
_entity_poly.pdbx_strand_id
1 'polypeptide(L)' 'MIHGPCGTLNQNSPCMMDGKCSKRYPRTLISETITGNDGYPLYRRRSTADNGKSTIVKLNQQDIEIDNRWIVPYSPIFQR' A
#
# COMPACT_ATOMS: atom_id res chain seq x y z
N MET A 1 4.26 4.97 -7.49
CA MET A 1 3.00 4.33 -7.95
C MET A 1 2.08 4.12 -6.76
N ILE A 2 0.78 4.31 -6.92
CA ILE A 2 -0.23 4.07 -5.89
C ILE A 2 -0.91 2.73 -6.20
N HIS A 3 -1.03 1.86 -5.21
CA HIS A 3 -1.92 0.71 -5.29
C HIS A 3 -3.36 1.22 -5.18
N GLY A 4 -4.20 0.88 -6.14
CA GLY A 4 -5.61 1.29 -6.10
C GLY A 4 -6.31 0.77 -4.84
N PRO A 5 -7.35 1.49 -4.34
CA PRO A 5 -8.19 1.01 -3.25
C PRO A 5 -8.63 -0.45 -3.46
N CYS A 6 -8.53 -1.26 -2.41
CA CYS A 6 -8.93 -2.67 -2.40
C CYS A 6 -9.36 -3.08 -0.99
N GLY A 7 -9.74 -4.33 -0.81
CA GLY A 7 -10.26 -4.81 0.47
C GLY A 7 -11.64 -4.24 0.72
N THR A 8 -11.88 -3.76 1.95
CA THR A 8 -13.16 -3.17 2.33
C THR A 8 -13.53 -1.93 1.52
N LEU A 9 -12.53 -1.23 0.96
CA LEU A 9 -12.76 -0.08 0.09
C LEU A 9 -13.22 -0.49 -1.31
N ASN A 10 -12.72 -1.62 -1.82
CA ASN A 10 -13.11 -2.15 -3.13
C ASN A 10 -12.87 -3.66 -3.20
N GLN A 11 -13.93 -4.44 -3.03
CA GLN A 11 -13.87 -5.89 -3.10
C GLN A 11 -13.70 -6.42 -4.55
N ASN A 12 -14.01 -5.58 -5.54
CA ASN A 12 -13.94 -5.92 -6.96
C ASN A 12 -12.56 -5.67 -7.58
N SER A 13 -11.59 -5.17 -6.80
CA SER A 13 -10.23 -4.94 -7.30
C SER A 13 -9.56 -6.24 -7.76
N PRO A 14 -8.80 -6.25 -8.86
CA PRO A 14 -8.21 -7.46 -9.44
C PRO A 14 -7.17 -8.14 -8.53
N CYS A 15 -6.67 -7.43 -7.51
CA CYS A 15 -5.77 -7.99 -6.52
C CYS A 15 -6.48 -8.81 -5.43
N MET A 16 -7.82 -8.77 -5.36
CA MET A 16 -8.59 -9.46 -4.33
C MET A 16 -8.66 -10.97 -4.63
N MET A 17 -8.27 -11.79 -3.63
CA MET A 17 -8.39 -13.24 -3.63
C MET A 17 -8.89 -13.67 -2.24
N ASP A 18 -9.93 -14.52 -2.18
CA ASP A 18 -10.51 -15.03 -0.93
C ASP A 18 -10.84 -13.93 0.10
N GLY A 19 -11.43 -12.82 -0.36
CA GLY A 19 -11.79 -11.70 0.51
C GLY A 19 -10.61 -10.83 0.96
N LYS A 20 -9.37 -11.12 0.53
CA LYS A 20 -8.16 -10.40 0.96
C LYS A 20 -7.35 -9.88 -0.23
N CYS A 21 -6.66 -8.77 -0.04
CA CYS A 21 -5.71 -8.28 -1.05
C CYS A 21 -4.51 -9.22 -1.11
N SER A 22 -4.32 -9.90 -2.24
CA SER A 22 -3.17 -10.79 -2.48
C SER A 22 -1.82 -10.09 -2.37
N LYS A 23 -1.78 -8.77 -2.61
CA LYS A 23 -0.58 -7.92 -2.49
C LYS A 23 -0.42 -7.28 -1.11
N ARG A 24 -1.31 -7.62 -0.17
CA ARG A 24 -1.30 -7.20 1.25
C ARG A 24 -1.37 -5.69 1.45
N TYR A 25 -2.25 -5.02 0.69
CA TYR A 25 -2.57 -3.61 0.90
C TYR A 25 -3.85 -3.44 1.73
N PRO A 26 -3.97 -2.34 2.50
CA PRO A 26 -2.93 -1.36 2.80
C PRO A 26 -1.76 -1.96 3.61
N ARG A 27 -0.52 -1.50 3.35
CA ARG A 27 0.67 -1.98 4.07
C ARG A 27 0.75 -1.34 5.45
N THR A 28 1.30 -2.07 6.43
CA THR A 28 1.55 -1.51 7.77
C THR A 28 2.57 -0.37 7.70
N LEU A 29 2.36 0.67 8.52
CA LEU A 29 3.33 1.73 8.71
C LEU A 29 4.45 1.20 9.60
N ILE A 30 5.69 1.34 9.14
CA ILE A 30 6.89 0.92 9.89
C ILE A 30 7.90 2.07 9.85
N SER A 31 8.49 2.36 11.01
CA SER A 31 9.38 3.51 11.21
C SER A 31 10.75 3.34 10.54
N GLU A 32 11.15 2.11 10.24
CA GLU A 32 12.44 1.77 9.66
C GLU A 32 12.30 0.65 8.65
N THR A 33 13.27 0.54 7.74
CA THR A 33 13.34 -0.60 6.82
C THR A 33 13.93 -1.78 7.57
N ILE A 34 13.21 -2.89 7.62
CA ILE A 34 13.64 -4.12 8.31
C ILE A 34 13.75 -5.28 7.33
N THR A 35 14.64 -6.23 7.62
CA THR A 35 14.72 -7.48 6.86
C THR A 35 13.50 -8.33 7.16
N GLY A 36 12.71 -8.66 6.13
CA GLY A 36 11.55 -9.54 6.26
C GLY A 36 11.97 -11.00 6.43
N ASN A 37 11.07 -11.80 6.99
CA ASN A 37 11.30 -13.23 7.23
C ASN A 37 11.49 -14.05 5.94
N ASP A 38 11.08 -13.50 4.79
CA ASP A 38 11.24 -14.08 3.46
C ASP A 38 12.52 -13.61 2.74
N GLY A 39 13.40 -12.89 3.45
CA GLY A 39 14.64 -12.33 2.89
C GLY A 39 14.44 -11.02 2.10
N TYR A 40 13.21 -10.53 1.96
CA TYR A 40 12.93 -9.26 1.30
C TYR A 40 12.81 -8.11 2.31
N PRO A 41 13.29 -6.90 1.97
CA PRO A 41 13.17 -5.75 2.86
C PRO A 41 11.70 -5.30 2.97
N LEU A 42 11.25 -5.11 4.20
CA LEU A 42 10.04 -4.36 4.51
C LEU A 42 10.44 -2.89 4.65
N TYR A 43 10.14 -2.09 3.62
CA TYR A 43 10.53 -0.67 3.57
C TYR A 43 9.79 0.21 4.59
N ARG A 44 10.51 1.18 5.17
CA ARG A 44 9.94 2.27 5.97
C ARG A 44 8.75 2.91 5.26
N ARG A 45 7.65 3.12 5.99
CA ARG A 45 6.45 3.84 5.54
C ARG A 45 6.01 4.83 6.61
N ARG A 46 6.17 6.12 6.32
CA ARG A 46 5.86 7.21 7.27
C ARG A 46 4.35 7.46 7.34
N SER A 47 3.82 7.63 8.55
CA SER A 47 2.46 8.10 8.78
C SER A 47 2.35 9.59 8.41
N THR A 48 1.13 10.11 8.24
CA THR A 48 0.92 11.56 8.07
C THR A 48 1.44 12.38 9.26
N ALA A 49 1.37 11.83 10.49
CA ALA A 49 1.97 12.43 11.68
C ALA A 49 3.51 12.44 11.66
N ASP A 50 4.15 11.48 10.98
CA ASP A 50 5.61 11.40 10.74
C ASP A 50 5.98 12.01 9.37
N ASN A 51 5.36 13.14 9.01
CA ASN A 51 5.64 13.87 7.76
C ASN A 51 5.48 12.99 6.48
N GLY A 52 4.64 11.96 6.56
CA GLY A 52 4.16 11.20 5.41
C GLY A 52 3.15 11.99 4.58
N LYS A 53 2.81 11.48 3.41
CA LYS A 53 1.86 12.13 2.49
C LYS A 53 0.56 11.35 2.45
N SER A 54 -0.53 12.09 2.26
CA SER A 54 -1.82 11.57 1.83
C SER A 54 -2.27 12.24 0.54
N THR A 55 -3.21 11.60 -0.14
CA THR A 55 -3.85 12.12 -1.34
C THR A 55 -5.26 11.55 -1.45
N ILE A 56 -6.09 12.17 -2.27
CA ILE A 56 -7.47 11.74 -2.52
C ILE A 56 -7.50 10.95 -3.82
N VAL A 57 -8.11 9.77 -3.78
CA VAL A 57 -8.42 8.96 -4.96
C VAL A 57 -9.92 8.82 -5.11
N LYS A 58 -10.42 8.94 -6.35
CA LYS A 58 -11.83 8.71 -6.67
C LYS A 58 -12.10 7.24 -6.88
N LEU A 59 -13.06 6.70 -6.15
CA LEU A 59 -13.57 5.35 -6.33
C LEU A 59 -15.09 5.40 -6.31
N ASN A 60 -15.76 4.91 -7.35
CA ASN A 60 -17.23 4.87 -7.43
C ASN A 60 -17.89 6.22 -7.09
N GLN A 61 -17.33 7.31 -7.62
CA GLN A 61 -17.77 8.70 -7.36
C GLN A 61 -17.58 9.19 -5.90
N GLN A 62 -16.91 8.41 -5.05
CA GLN A 62 -16.54 8.81 -3.70
C GLN A 62 -15.06 9.19 -3.64
N ASP A 63 -14.77 10.25 -2.91
CA ASP A 63 -13.41 10.69 -2.60
C ASP A 63 -12.90 9.89 -1.39
N ILE A 64 -11.82 9.15 -1.58
CA ILE A 64 -11.18 8.35 -0.54
C ILE A 64 -9.79 8.91 -0.28
N GLU A 65 -9.53 9.29 0.97
CA GLU A 65 -8.18 9.64 1.39
C GLU A 65 -7.34 8.38 1.59
N ILE A 66 -6.18 8.35 0.93
CA ILE A 66 -5.18 7.30 1.07
C ILE A 66 -3.84 7.92 1.45
N ASP A 67 -3.04 7.17 2.20
CA ASP A 67 -1.70 7.59 2.62
C ASP A 67 -0.61 6.64 2.12
N ASN A 68 0.59 6.82 2.64
CA ASN A 68 1.77 6.02 2.33
C ASN A 68 1.60 4.49 2.49
N ARG A 69 0.55 4.00 3.16
CA ARG A 69 0.23 2.56 3.22
C ARG A 69 -0.14 1.98 1.86
N TRP A 70 -0.56 2.82 0.91
CA TRP A 70 -0.98 2.43 -0.43
C TRP A 70 0.12 2.55 -1.48
N ILE A 71 1.31 3.02 -1.12
CA ILE A 71 2.38 3.24 -2.09
C ILE A 71 3.02 1.91 -2.51
N VAL A 72 3.15 1.68 -3.80
CA VAL A 72 3.94 0.59 -4.37
C VAL A 72 5.39 1.06 -4.45
N PRO A 73 6.32 0.46 -3.69
CA PRO A 73 7.73 0.84 -3.74
C PRO A 73 8.29 0.47 -5.11
N TYR A 74 9.04 1.38 -5.70
CA TYR A 74 9.75 1.15 -6.95
C TYR A 74 11.22 0.90 -6.63
N SER A 75 11.68 -0.33 -6.87
CA SER A 75 13.09 -0.69 -6.77
C SER A 75 13.57 -1.20 -8.13
N PRO A 76 14.36 -0.43 -8.89
CA PRO A 76 14.84 -0.83 -10.21
C PRO A 76 15.59 -2.17 -10.19
N ILE A 77 16.23 -2.50 -9.07
CA ILE A 77 17.06 -3.70 -8.91
C ILE A 77 16.25 -4.98 -8.65
N PHE A 78 14.99 -4.88 -8.22
CA PHE A 78 14.15 -6.03 -7.83
C PHE A 78 12.93 -6.25 -8.74
N GLN A 79 12.89 -5.62 -9.93
CA GLN A 79 11.77 -5.71 -10.87
C GLN A 79 12.04 -6.59 -12.10
N ARG A 80 12.91 -7.61 -11.98
CA ARG A 80 13.08 -8.63 -13.02
C ARG A 80 12.11 -9.79 -12.84
#